data_AF-A0A4Y2AUM8-F1
#
_entry.id   AF-A0A4Y2AUM8-F1
#
_cell.length_a   1.000
_cell.length_b   1.000
_cell.length_c   1.000
_cell.angle_alpha   90.00
_cell.angle_beta   90.00
_cell.angle_gamma   90.00
#
_symmetry.space_group_name_H-M   'P 1'
#
loop_
_entity.id
_entity.type
_entity.pdbx_description
1 polymer ?
#
loop_
_entity_poly.entity_id
_entity_poly.type
_entity_poly.pdbx_seq_one_letter_code
_entity_poly.pdbx_strand_id
1 'polypeptide(L)'
;MPETGPLTRSMDKQFEKLFAMMAEMKAGQEGLERKMEAGQEEMRVAQSGLEQKMEAGQAGLEQKMEAGQAGLEQKMEAEQERLEQEMRSGQEEIKSQIQAHTESQVEEMKTHVDGCIGKIEEEVQCVKLKIENVESEVQRKIEESNCEVQEKIGNLERRISELEERPNYFPASPEFISSRPTVKPLTFDGQTSWTVFKTQFDVVSSTNGWTDFVKASQLVASLRGSAAEVLQGIPADKLTELTTVEKALESRFGDSHLTQFYRTELKTRRQKPGESLQELAADVERLMSLAYA
;
A
#
# COMPACT_ATOMS: atom_id res chain seq x y z
N MET A 1 -127.83 77.93 43.73
CA MET A 1 -127.48 79.17 42.99
C MET A 1 -127.56 80.33 43.96
N PRO A 2 -126.53 81.20 43.97
CA PRO A 2 -126.72 82.49 43.36
C PRO A 2 -125.79 82.70 42.17
N GLU A 3 -126.26 83.55 41.29
CA GLU A 3 -125.77 83.83 39.96
C GLU A 3 -124.37 84.43 39.95
N THR A 4 -123.54 83.90 39.05
CA THR A 4 -122.24 84.46 38.69
C THR A 4 -122.46 85.62 37.71
N GLY A 5 -122.10 86.84 38.15
CA GLY A 5 -122.21 88.06 37.34
C GLY A 5 -121.26 88.07 36.12
N PRO A 6 -121.53 88.91 35.09
CA PRO A 6 -120.83 88.89 33.79
C PRO A 6 -119.31 89.23 33.85
N LEU A 7 -118.86 89.85 34.95
CA LEU A 7 -117.48 90.29 35.14
C LEU A 7 -116.52 89.12 35.51
N THR A 8 -116.97 88.12 36.27
CA THR A 8 -116.12 86.96 36.64
C THR A 8 -115.90 86.01 35.46
N ARG A 9 -116.94 85.78 34.64
CA ARG A 9 -116.87 84.97 33.40
C ARG A 9 -115.92 85.56 32.34
N SER A 10 -115.79 86.88 32.30
CA SER A 10 -114.90 87.59 31.36
C SER A 10 -113.43 87.48 31.78
N MET A 11 -113.15 87.60 33.09
CA MET A 11 -111.81 87.38 33.66
C MET A 11 -111.35 85.93 33.43
N ASP A 12 -112.20 84.93 33.69
CA ASP A 12 -111.88 83.51 33.44
C ASP A 12 -111.51 83.24 31.98
N LYS A 13 -112.21 83.87 31.03
CA LYS A 13 -111.94 83.71 29.59
C LYS A 13 -110.59 84.30 29.15
N GLN A 14 -110.13 85.36 29.82
CA GLN A 14 -108.81 85.95 29.60
C GLN A 14 -107.70 85.09 30.22
N PHE A 15 -107.92 84.52 31.41
CA PHE A 15 -106.99 83.56 32.03
C PHE A 15 -106.85 82.28 31.20
N GLU A 16 -107.95 81.71 30.70
CA GLU A 16 -107.91 80.53 29.81
C GLU A 16 -107.13 80.81 28.52
N LYS A 17 -107.30 82.00 27.93
CA LYS A 17 -106.53 82.41 26.75
C LYS A 17 -105.03 82.56 27.06
N LEU A 18 -104.68 83.04 28.25
CA LEU A 18 -103.30 83.12 28.72
C LEU A 18 -102.70 81.73 29.00
N PHE A 19 -103.46 80.81 29.61
CA PHE A 19 -103.05 79.42 29.82
C PHE A 19 -102.87 78.64 28.51
N ALA A 20 -103.77 78.82 27.54
CA ALA A 20 -103.62 78.26 26.20
C ALA A 20 -102.35 78.78 25.50
N MET A 21 -102.07 80.09 25.61
CA MET A 21 -100.85 80.69 25.05
C MET A 21 -99.58 80.16 25.75
N MET A 22 -99.59 79.99 27.07
CA MET A 22 -98.49 79.36 27.81
C MET A 22 -98.31 77.88 27.43
N ALA A 23 -99.40 77.15 27.20
CA ALA A 23 -99.37 75.76 26.75
C ALA A 23 -98.80 75.63 25.33
N GLU A 24 -99.21 76.49 24.40
CA GLU A 24 -98.64 76.55 23.04
C GLU A 24 -97.16 76.95 23.04
N MET A 25 -96.77 77.92 23.88
CA MET A 25 -95.38 78.33 24.05
C MET A 25 -94.53 77.19 24.61
N LYS A 26 -95.04 76.49 25.62
CA LYS A 26 -94.37 75.32 26.22
C LYS A 26 -94.26 74.17 25.23
N ALA A 27 -95.32 73.88 24.47
CA ALA A 27 -95.30 72.86 23.43
C ALA A 27 -94.34 73.23 22.28
N GLY A 28 -94.25 74.51 21.93
CA GLY A 28 -93.28 75.03 20.96
C GLY A 28 -91.84 74.92 21.46
N GLN A 29 -91.59 75.22 22.75
CA GLN A 29 -90.29 75.05 23.40
C GLN A 29 -89.88 73.58 23.45
N GLU A 30 -90.76 72.69 23.91
CA GLU A 30 -90.53 71.23 23.92
C GLU A 30 -90.34 70.68 22.49
N GLY A 31 -91.06 71.20 21.51
CA GLY A 31 -90.90 70.82 20.10
C GLY A 31 -89.56 71.28 19.50
N LEU A 32 -89.09 72.45 19.89
CA LEU A 32 -87.76 72.96 19.52
C LEU A 32 -86.65 72.12 20.16
N GLU A 33 -86.80 71.79 21.45
CA GLU A 33 -85.87 70.96 22.22
C GLU A 33 -85.76 69.55 21.62
N ARG A 34 -86.89 68.89 21.33
CA ARG A 34 -86.90 67.59 20.64
C ARG A 34 -86.22 67.63 19.26
N LYS A 35 -86.40 68.71 18.48
CA LYS A 35 -85.70 68.87 17.19
C LYS A 35 -84.20 69.07 17.37
N MET A 36 -83.79 69.79 18.41
CA MET A 36 -82.39 69.98 18.75
C MET A 36 -81.74 68.66 19.17
N GLU A 37 -82.39 67.89 20.04
CA GLU A 37 -81.96 66.56 20.45
C GLU A 37 -81.89 65.59 19.26
N ALA A 38 -82.92 65.57 18.40
CA ALA A 38 -82.92 64.75 17.20
C ALA A 38 -81.78 65.12 16.24
N GLY A 39 -81.54 66.42 16.02
CA GLY A 39 -80.43 66.89 15.19
C GLY A 39 -79.06 66.57 15.79
N GLN A 40 -78.91 66.64 17.11
CA GLN A 40 -77.69 66.22 17.81
C GLN A 40 -77.47 64.71 17.69
N GLU A 41 -78.53 63.90 17.82
CA GLU A 41 -78.43 62.45 17.67
C GLU A 41 -78.12 62.04 16.23
N GLU A 42 -78.74 62.67 15.22
CA GLU A 42 -78.39 62.45 13.81
C GLU A 42 -76.91 62.78 13.54
N MET A 43 -76.40 63.89 14.11
CA MET A 43 -74.99 64.25 14.00
C MET A 43 -74.08 63.22 14.67
N ARG A 44 -74.46 62.72 15.85
CA ARG A 44 -73.72 61.67 16.58
C ARG A 44 -73.68 60.37 15.79
N VAL A 45 -74.80 59.97 15.20
CA VAL A 45 -74.91 58.78 14.34
C VAL A 45 -74.07 58.96 13.07
N ALA A 46 -74.13 60.13 12.42
CA ALA A 46 -73.32 60.42 11.23
C ALA A 46 -71.81 60.40 11.55
N GLN A 47 -71.40 60.96 12.68
CA GLN A 47 -70.02 60.92 13.14
C GLN A 47 -69.56 59.48 13.42
N SER A 48 -70.35 58.70 14.16
CA SER A 48 -70.05 57.29 14.44
C SER A 48 -69.98 56.44 13.16
N GLY A 49 -70.88 56.69 12.20
CA GLY A 49 -70.85 56.01 10.91
C GLY A 49 -69.64 56.36 10.05
N LEU A 50 -69.12 57.59 10.16
CA LEU A 50 -67.86 58.00 9.53
C LEU A 50 -66.66 57.33 10.20
N GLU A 51 -66.61 57.31 11.54
CA GLU A 51 -65.55 56.63 12.30
C GLU A 51 -65.50 55.13 11.95
N GLN A 52 -66.64 54.43 11.96
CA GLN A 52 -66.70 53.02 11.57
C GLN A 52 -66.21 52.76 10.14
N LYS A 53 -66.53 53.64 9.19
CA LYS A 53 -66.04 53.50 7.80
C LYS A 53 -64.54 53.71 7.70
N MET A 54 -63.97 54.63 8.48
CA MET A 54 -62.52 54.84 8.52
C MET A 54 -61.81 53.63 9.14
N GLU A 55 -62.32 53.11 10.26
CA GLU A 55 -61.78 51.92 10.92
C GLU A 55 -61.84 50.70 9.99
N ALA A 56 -62.98 50.45 9.34
CA ALA A 56 -63.12 49.36 8.38
C ALA A 56 -62.18 49.52 7.17
N GLY A 57 -61.98 50.75 6.70
CA GLY A 57 -61.03 51.07 5.64
C GLY A 57 -59.57 50.80 6.06
N GLN A 58 -59.20 51.21 7.26
CA GLN A 58 -57.88 50.97 7.83
C GLN A 58 -57.62 49.47 8.03
N ALA A 59 -58.55 48.74 8.64
CA ALA A 59 -58.45 47.30 8.83
C ALA A 59 -58.35 46.55 7.50
N GLY A 60 -59.12 46.95 6.48
CA GLY A 60 -59.05 46.36 5.15
C GLY A 60 -57.72 46.64 4.42
N LEU A 61 -57.09 47.78 4.67
CA LEU A 61 -55.76 48.10 4.15
C LEU A 61 -54.68 47.28 4.86
N GLU A 62 -54.75 47.18 6.19
CA GLU A 62 -53.83 46.40 7.01
C GLU A 62 -53.87 44.91 6.62
N GLN A 63 -55.07 44.33 6.51
CA GLN A 63 -55.24 42.95 6.05
C GLN A 63 -54.63 42.70 4.66
N LYS A 64 -54.79 43.65 3.72
CA LYS A 64 -54.19 43.53 2.38
C LYS A 64 -52.67 43.61 2.42
N MET A 65 -52.10 44.44 3.30
CA MET A 65 -50.65 44.52 3.49
C MET A 65 -50.11 43.23 4.11
N GLU A 66 -50.75 42.72 5.15
CA GLU A 66 -50.38 41.46 5.80
C GLU A 66 -50.47 40.27 4.82
N ALA A 67 -51.56 40.16 4.06
CA ALA A 67 -51.71 39.12 3.05
C ALA A 67 -50.67 39.25 1.93
N GLY A 68 -50.33 40.49 1.53
CA GLY A 68 -49.28 40.75 0.55
C GLY A 68 -47.90 40.35 1.06
N GLN A 69 -47.59 40.68 2.31
CA GLN A 69 -46.32 40.33 2.96
C GLN A 69 -46.20 38.81 3.13
N ALA A 70 -47.23 38.14 3.66
CA ALA A 70 -47.24 36.69 3.80
C ALA A 70 -47.10 35.98 2.45
N GLY A 71 -47.75 36.48 1.40
CA GLY A 71 -47.63 35.92 0.05
C GLY A 71 -46.23 36.09 -0.57
N LEU A 72 -45.52 37.16 -0.21
CA LEU A 72 -44.13 37.36 -0.63
C LEU A 72 -43.16 36.44 0.15
N GLU A 73 -43.37 36.30 1.45
CA GLU A 73 -42.57 35.43 2.31
C GLU A 73 -42.69 33.96 1.87
N GLN A 74 -43.91 33.47 1.65
CA GLN A 74 -44.14 32.12 1.11
C GLN A 74 -43.46 31.88 -0.23
N LYS A 75 -43.47 32.87 -1.13
CA LYS A 75 -42.77 32.75 -2.42
C LYS A 75 -41.26 32.69 -2.25
N MET A 76 -40.71 33.47 -1.32
CA MET A 76 -39.28 33.47 -1.04
C MET A 76 -38.84 32.14 -0.44
N GLU A 77 -39.59 31.61 0.52
CA GLU A 77 -39.34 30.29 1.11
C GLU A 77 -39.42 29.18 0.06
N ALA A 78 -40.47 29.17 -0.76
CA ALA A 78 -40.63 28.15 -1.80
C ALA A 78 -39.51 28.20 -2.86
N GLU A 79 -39.07 29.40 -3.28
CA GLU A 79 -37.94 29.55 -4.20
C GLU A 79 -36.62 29.10 -3.56
N GLN A 80 -36.41 29.40 -2.28
CA GLN A 80 -35.24 28.95 -1.53
C GLN A 80 -35.22 27.41 -1.41
N GLU A 81 -36.33 26.79 -1.03
CA GLU A 81 -36.46 25.34 -0.95
C GLU A 81 -36.20 24.68 -2.32
N ARG A 82 -36.73 25.25 -3.41
CA ARG A 82 -36.48 24.73 -4.76
C ARG A 82 -35.00 24.79 -5.12
N LEU A 83 -34.33 25.90 -4.83
CA LEU A 83 -32.90 26.06 -5.08
C LEU A 83 -32.07 25.04 -4.27
N GLU A 84 -32.38 24.86 -2.99
CA GLU A 84 -31.72 23.87 -2.14
C GLU A 84 -31.93 22.44 -2.63
N GLN A 85 -33.14 22.13 -3.13
CA GLN A 85 -33.45 20.83 -3.71
C GLN A 85 -32.68 20.59 -5.01
N GLU A 86 -32.62 21.57 -5.92
CA GLU A 86 -31.88 21.49 -7.18
C GLU A 86 -30.37 21.30 -6.93
N MET A 87 -29.81 22.04 -5.96
CA MET A 87 -28.40 21.85 -5.56
C MET A 87 -28.16 20.44 -5.02
N ARG A 88 -29.06 19.93 -4.18
CA ARG A 88 -28.93 18.58 -3.60
C ARG A 88 -29.05 17.50 -4.67
N SER A 89 -30.01 17.61 -5.59
CA SER A 89 -30.16 16.66 -6.68
C SER A 89 -28.97 16.68 -7.63
N GLY A 90 -28.45 17.87 -7.96
CA GLY A 90 -27.26 18.00 -8.79
C GLY A 90 -26.01 17.40 -8.15
N GLN A 91 -25.85 17.57 -6.83
CA GLN A 91 -24.75 16.94 -6.07
C GLN A 91 -24.86 15.41 -6.07
N GLU A 92 -26.04 14.86 -5.83
CA GLU A 92 -26.25 13.40 -5.85
C GLU A 92 -26.06 12.82 -7.26
N GLU A 93 -26.47 13.53 -8.31
CA GLU A 93 -26.24 13.09 -9.69
C GLU A 93 -24.74 13.04 -10.03
N ILE A 94 -23.99 14.10 -9.71
CA ILE A 94 -22.53 14.14 -9.92
C ILE A 94 -21.84 13.02 -9.15
N LYS A 95 -22.24 12.81 -7.89
CA LYS A 95 -21.70 11.73 -7.05
C LYS A 95 -22.00 10.35 -7.64
N SER A 96 -23.23 10.11 -8.09
CA SER A 96 -23.63 8.86 -8.73
C SER A 96 -22.85 8.61 -10.02
N GLN A 97 -22.64 9.63 -10.84
CA GLN A 97 -21.85 9.51 -12.07
C GLN A 97 -20.37 9.19 -11.78
N ILE A 98 -19.76 9.89 -10.81
CA ILE A 98 -18.37 9.62 -10.40
C ILE A 98 -18.23 8.19 -9.86
N GLN A 99 -19.19 7.75 -9.04
CA GLN A 99 -19.19 6.39 -8.50
C GLN A 99 -19.30 5.36 -9.63
N ALA A 100 -20.26 5.50 -10.54
CA ALA A 100 -20.44 4.57 -11.65
C ALA A 100 -19.21 4.51 -12.58
N HIS A 101 -18.59 5.66 -12.87
CA HIS A 101 -17.36 5.72 -13.66
C HIS A 101 -16.21 4.99 -12.94
N THR A 102 -16.06 5.21 -11.63
CA THR A 102 -15.02 4.57 -10.82
C THR A 102 -15.21 3.05 -10.79
N GLU A 103 -16.44 2.57 -10.58
CA GLU A 103 -16.78 1.14 -10.59
C GLU A 103 -16.49 0.51 -11.96
N SER A 104 -16.87 1.20 -13.05
CA SER A 104 -16.57 0.75 -14.41
C SER A 104 -15.07 0.62 -14.67
N GLN A 105 -14.27 1.59 -14.25
CA GLN A 105 -12.81 1.56 -14.44
C GLN A 105 -12.15 0.45 -13.63
N VAL A 106 -12.63 0.21 -12.41
CA VAL A 106 -12.13 -0.89 -11.57
C VAL A 106 -12.44 -2.24 -12.21
N GLU A 107 -13.64 -2.44 -12.74
CA GLU A 107 -13.99 -3.71 -13.40
C GLU A 107 -13.20 -3.90 -14.70
N GLU A 108 -12.99 -2.85 -15.50
CA GLU A 108 -12.13 -2.92 -16.69
C GLU A 108 -10.69 -3.33 -16.30
N MET A 109 -10.09 -2.68 -15.30
CA MET A 109 -8.76 -3.02 -14.82
C MET A 109 -8.67 -4.45 -14.31
N LYS A 110 -9.69 -4.92 -13.59
CA LYS A 110 -9.77 -6.30 -13.12
C LYS A 110 -9.79 -7.29 -14.28
N THR A 111 -10.61 -7.06 -15.32
CA THR A 111 -10.62 -7.93 -16.50
C THR A 111 -9.26 -7.97 -17.22
N HIS A 112 -8.55 -6.83 -17.29
CA HIS A 112 -7.21 -6.77 -17.86
C HIS A 112 -6.20 -7.58 -17.02
N VAL A 113 -6.23 -7.42 -15.69
CA VAL A 113 -5.38 -8.17 -14.75
C VAL A 113 -5.64 -9.67 -14.84
N ASP A 114 -6.91 -10.10 -14.84
CA ASP A 114 -7.28 -11.51 -14.99
C ASP A 114 -6.77 -12.08 -16.32
N GLY A 115 -6.84 -11.29 -17.41
CA GLY A 115 -6.28 -11.67 -18.71
C GLY A 115 -4.74 -11.80 -18.70
N CYS A 116 -4.04 -10.93 -17.96
CA CYS A 116 -2.58 -11.06 -17.76
C CYS A 116 -2.24 -12.30 -16.93
N ILE A 117 -3.00 -12.58 -15.86
CA ILE A 117 -2.81 -13.76 -15.02
C ILE A 117 -2.97 -15.02 -15.86
N GLY A 118 -4.02 -15.13 -16.67
CA GLY A 118 -4.25 -16.30 -17.53
C GLY A 118 -3.08 -16.57 -18.50
N LYS A 119 -2.51 -15.53 -19.12
CA LYS A 119 -1.33 -15.68 -20.00
C LYS A 119 -0.11 -16.19 -19.24
N ILE A 120 0.13 -15.67 -18.04
CA ILE A 120 1.24 -16.12 -17.18
C ILE A 120 1.03 -17.58 -16.78
N GLU A 121 -0.19 -17.97 -16.42
CA GLU A 121 -0.51 -19.35 -16.08
C GLU A 121 -0.26 -20.31 -17.27
N GLU A 122 -0.64 -19.92 -18.49
CA GLU A 122 -0.35 -20.69 -19.71
C GLU A 122 1.17 -20.84 -19.94
N GLU A 123 1.94 -19.76 -19.81
CA GLU A 123 3.40 -19.81 -19.95
C GLU A 123 4.05 -20.68 -18.88
N VAL A 124 3.60 -20.59 -17.63
CA VAL A 124 4.08 -21.42 -16.52
C VAL A 124 3.80 -22.90 -16.79
N GLN A 125 2.61 -23.25 -17.28
CA GLN A 125 2.30 -24.64 -17.65
C GLN A 125 3.18 -25.13 -18.83
N CYS A 126 3.42 -24.28 -19.82
CA CYS A 126 4.31 -24.59 -20.94
C CYS A 126 5.75 -24.86 -20.47
N VAL A 127 6.29 -24.01 -19.58
CA VAL A 127 7.61 -24.19 -18.99
C VAL A 127 7.67 -25.47 -18.14
N LYS A 128 6.63 -25.75 -17.35
CA LYS A 128 6.54 -26.99 -16.56
C LYS A 128 6.67 -28.23 -17.45
N LEU A 129 5.91 -28.32 -18.54
CA LEU A 129 6.00 -29.43 -19.49
C LEU A 129 7.38 -29.56 -20.14
N LYS A 130 8.02 -28.43 -20.48
CA LYS A 130 9.40 -28.43 -21.01
C LYS A 130 10.41 -28.98 -20.00
N ILE A 131 10.26 -28.63 -18.72
CA ILE A 131 11.12 -29.14 -17.64
C ILE A 131 10.93 -30.66 -17.49
N GLU A 132 9.69 -31.15 -17.44
CA GLU A 132 9.38 -32.60 -17.35
C GLU A 132 9.99 -33.38 -18.53
N ASN A 133 9.94 -32.82 -19.75
CA ASN A 133 10.56 -33.44 -20.91
C ASN A 133 12.10 -33.49 -20.80
N VAL A 134 12.74 -32.40 -20.38
CA VAL A 134 14.20 -32.36 -20.18
C VAL A 134 14.63 -33.34 -19.09
N GLU A 135 13.88 -33.42 -17.98
CA GLU A 135 14.13 -34.37 -16.90
C GLU A 135 14.09 -35.82 -17.42
N SER A 136 13.08 -36.15 -18.23
CA SER A 136 12.95 -37.47 -18.86
C SER A 136 14.11 -37.79 -19.83
N GLU A 137 14.57 -36.80 -20.61
CA GLU A 137 15.71 -36.98 -21.51
C GLU A 137 17.04 -37.18 -20.77
N VAL A 138 17.26 -36.43 -19.70
CA VAL A 138 18.45 -36.56 -18.86
C VAL A 138 18.46 -37.91 -18.17
N GLN A 139 17.33 -38.33 -17.59
CA GLN A 139 17.18 -39.64 -16.96
C GLN A 139 17.52 -40.79 -17.92
N ARG A 140 16.98 -40.75 -19.14
CA ARG A 140 17.29 -41.73 -20.19
C ARG A 140 18.77 -41.77 -20.55
N LYS A 141 19.44 -40.61 -20.68
CA LYS A 141 20.89 -40.55 -20.97
C LYS A 141 21.74 -41.12 -19.83
N ILE A 142 21.33 -40.89 -18.58
CA ILE A 142 22.01 -41.47 -17.41
C ILE A 142 21.88 -43.00 -17.43
N GLU A 143 20.68 -43.53 -17.70
CA GLU A 143 20.46 -44.98 -17.81
C GLU A 143 21.28 -45.61 -18.95
N GLU A 144 21.29 -44.99 -20.13
CA GLU A 144 22.10 -45.42 -21.28
C GLU A 144 23.60 -45.46 -20.93
N SER A 145 24.13 -44.38 -20.32
CA SER A 145 25.53 -44.32 -19.92
C SER A 145 25.89 -45.34 -18.83
N ASN A 146 24.97 -45.58 -17.87
CA ASN A 146 25.17 -46.59 -16.84
C ASN A 146 25.26 -48.01 -17.43
N CYS A 147 24.42 -48.34 -18.42
CA CYS A 147 24.49 -49.61 -19.14
C CYS A 147 25.84 -49.79 -19.85
N GLU A 148 26.32 -48.76 -20.56
CA GLU A 148 27.64 -48.80 -21.22
C GLU A 148 28.79 -49.00 -20.23
N VAL A 149 28.73 -48.31 -19.09
CA VAL A 149 29.75 -48.43 -18.03
C VAL A 149 29.73 -49.83 -17.43
N GLN A 150 28.56 -50.39 -17.14
CA GLN A 150 28.45 -51.76 -16.64
C GLN A 150 28.98 -52.79 -17.65
N GLU A 151 28.72 -52.62 -18.95
CA GLU A 151 29.27 -53.52 -19.98
C GLU A 151 30.81 -53.45 -20.02
N LYS A 152 31.38 -52.25 -19.94
CA LYS A 152 32.84 -52.06 -19.87
C LYS A 152 33.44 -52.68 -18.61
N ILE A 153 32.78 -52.54 -17.46
CA ILE A 153 33.20 -53.18 -16.21
C ILE A 153 33.21 -54.70 -16.36
N GLY A 154 32.12 -55.32 -16.87
CA GLY A 154 32.06 -56.77 -17.07
C GLY A 154 33.11 -57.29 -18.07
N ASN A 155 33.44 -56.52 -19.10
CA ASN A 155 34.54 -56.84 -20.01
C ASN A 155 35.91 -56.77 -19.31
N LEU A 156 36.13 -55.80 -18.43
CA LEU A 156 37.37 -55.70 -17.65
C LEU A 156 37.51 -56.84 -16.63
N GLU A 157 36.45 -57.18 -15.91
CA GLU A 157 36.41 -58.31 -14.97
C GLU A 157 36.82 -59.62 -15.66
N ARG A 158 36.27 -59.90 -16.85
CA ARG A 158 36.63 -61.09 -17.64
C ARG A 158 38.12 -61.13 -18.00
N ARG A 159 38.68 -60.01 -18.44
CA ARG A 159 40.11 -59.89 -18.76
C ARG A 159 41.01 -60.06 -17.54
N ILE A 160 40.57 -59.62 -16.36
CA ILE A 160 41.28 -59.83 -15.09
C ILE A 160 41.31 -61.33 -14.77
N SER A 161 40.18 -62.03 -14.85
CA SER A 161 40.12 -63.48 -14.60
C SER A 161 40.99 -64.30 -15.55
N GLU A 162 41.06 -63.94 -16.83
CA GLU A 162 41.96 -64.59 -17.81
C GLU A 162 43.45 -64.42 -17.46
N LEU A 163 43.82 -63.30 -16.85
CA LEU A 163 45.19 -63.04 -16.39
C LEU A 163 45.52 -63.80 -15.10
N GLU A 164 44.53 -64.06 -14.25
CA GLU A 164 44.69 -64.81 -12.99
C GLU A 164 44.82 -66.33 -13.19
N GLU A 165 44.19 -66.92 -14.22
CA GLU A 165 44.27 -68.37 -14.49
C GLU A 165 45.57 -68.84 -15.19
N ARG A 166 46.43 -67.92 -15.66
CA ARG A 166 47.68 -68.27 -16.33
C ARG A 166 48.72 -68.77 -15.30
N PRO A 167 49.23 -70.02 -15.38
CA PRO A 167 50.23 -70.50 -14.44
C PRO A 167 51.52 -69.70 -14.55
N ASN A 168 51.97 -69.12 -13.42
CA ASN A 168 53.26 -68.44 -13.31
C ASN A 168 54.41 -69.41 -13.62
N TYR A 169 55.01 -69.29 -14.81
CA TYR A 169 56.43 -69.54 -15.00
C TYR A 169 57.12 -68.19 -15.08
N PHE A 170 57.41 -67.61 -13.91
CA PHE A 170 58.38 -66.52 -13.81
C PHE A 170 59.78 -67.15 -13.87
N PRO A 171 60.62 -66.86 -14.88
CA PRO A 171 62.05 -66.86 -14.62
C PRO A 171 62.30 -65.76 -13.58
N ALA A 172 63.15 -66.05 -12.60
CA ALA A 172 63.62 -65.06 -11.64
C ALA A 172 64.18 -63.85 -12.40
N SER A 173 63.34 -62.84 -12.57
CA SER A 173 63.74 -61.53 -13.06
C SER A 173 64.35 -60.79 -11.88
N PRO A 174 65.48 -60.08 -12.07
CA PRO A 174 66.13 -59.35 -11.00
C PRO A 174 65.13 -58.41 -10.33
N GLU A 175 65.21 -58.33 -9.01
CA GLU A 175 64.50 -57.38 -8.17
C GLU A 175 64.53 -55.97 -8.79
N PHE A 176 63.48 -55.60 -9.53
CA PHE A 176 63.18 -54.20 -9.76
C PHE A 176 62.41 -53.69 -8.55
N ILE A 177 63.15 -53.54 -7.45
CA ILE A 177 62.90 -52.45 -6.51
C ILE A 177 63.22 -51.18 -7.31
N SER A 178 62.34 -50.79 -8.24
CA SER A 178 62.28 -49.38 -8.60
C SER A 178 61.65 -48.73 -7.39
N SER A 179 62.51 -48.32 -6.46
CA SER A 179 62.15 -47.37 -5.42
C SER A 179 61.56 -46.16 -6.14
N ARG A 180 60.23 -46.15 -6.28
CA ARG A 180 59.47 -45.04 -6.83
C ARG A 180 59.95 -43.83 -6.00
N PRO A 181 60.55 -42.80 -6.61
CA PRO A 181 61.02 -41.65 -5.85
C PRO A 181 59.82 -41.11 -5.06
N THR A 182 59.82 -41.33 -3.76
CA THR A 182 58.77 -40.79 -2.91
C THR A 182 59.10 -39.32 -2.80
N VAL A 183 58.39 -38.51 -3.59
CA VAL A 183 58.53 -37.06 -3.48
C VAL A 183 58.15 -36.70 -2.05
N LYS A 184 59.10 -36.11 -1.33
CA LYS A 184 58.91 -35.78 0.08
C LYS A 184 57.68 -34.87 0.22
N PRO A 185 56.82 -35.11 1.21
CA PRO A 185 55.69 -34.23 1.48
C PRO A 185 56.19 -32.81 1.75
N LEU A 186 55.61 -31.84 1.03
CA LEU A 186 55.89 -30.42 1.23
C LEU A 186 55.43 -30.00 2.62
N THR A 187 56.08 -29.01 3.21
CA THR A 187 55.64 -28.40 4.47
C THR A 187 54.81 -27.15 4.19
N PHE A 188 53.73 -26.96 4.95
CA PHE A 188 52.93 -25.74 4.90
C PHE A 188 52.94 -25.06 6.27
N ASP A 189 53.47 -23.85 6.33
CA ASP A 189 53.55 -23.02 7.54
C ASP A 189 52.60 -21.82 7.54
N GLY A 190 51.87 -21.62 6.42
CA GLY A 190 50.97 -20.50 6.20
C GLY A 190 51.60 -19.26 5.57
N GLN A 191 52.88 -19.30 5.17
CA GLN A 191 53.55 -18.17 4.48
C GLN A 191 53.31 -18.16 2.96
N THR A 192 53.19 -19.33 2.34
CA THR A 192 52.81 -19.46 0.92
C THR A 192 51.28 -19.44 0.79
N SER A 193 50.75 -19.01 -0.36
CA SER A 193 49.30 -19.07 -0.61
C SER A 193 48.82 -20.52 -0.52
N TRP A 194 47.69 -20.72 0.16
CA TRP A 194 47.06 -22.03 0.31
C TRP A 194 46.75 -22.68 -1.04
N THR A 195 46.28 -21.91 -2.03
CA THR A 195 45.99 -22.37 -3.40
C THR A 195 47.23 -22.92 -4.09
N VAL A 196 48.38 -22.27 -3.91
CA VAL A 196 49.67 -22.71 -4.46
C VAL A 196 50.11 -24.02 -3.81
N PHE A 197 50.03 -24.10 -2.48
CA PHE A 197 50.37 -25.32 -1.75
C PHE A 197 49.43 -26.49 -2.13
N LYS A 198 48.12 -26.26 -2.20
CA LYS A 198 47.12 -27.27 -2.57
C LYS A 198 47.40 -27.85 -3.96
N THR A 199 47.68 -26.98 -4.93
CA THR A 199 48.04 -27.41 -6.30
C THR A 199 49.29 -28.30 -6.29
N GLN A 200 50.34 -27.92 -5.56
CA GLN A 200 51.56 -28.73 -5.45
C GLN A 200 51.29 -30.06 -4.74
N PHE A 201 50.48 -30.04 -3.68
CA PHE A 201 50.07 -31.22 -2.94
C PHE A 201 49.27 -32.20 -3.81
N ASP A 202 48.36 -31.70 -4.65
CA ASP A 202 47.57 -32.51 -5.58
C ASP A 202 48.45 -33.18 -6.65
N VAL A 203 49.44 -32.47 -7.19
CA VAL A 203 50.43 -33.03 -8.12
C VAL A 203 51.26 -34.14 -7.47
N VAL A 204 51.74 -33.90 -6.24
CA VAL A 204 52.53 -34.89 -5.48
C VAL A 204 51.68 -36.11 -5.13
N SER A 205 50.44 -35.90 -4.67
CA SER A 205 49.54 -36.98 -4.30
C SER A 205 49.14 -37.86 -5.49
N SER A 206 48.92 -37.24 -6.65
CA SER A 206 48.62 -37.94 -7.91
C SER A 206 49.82 -38.74 -8.41
N THR A 207 51.02 -38.14 -8.33
CA THR A 207 52.28 -38.80 -8.71
C THR A 207 52.58 -40.00 -7.80
N ASN A 208 52.30 -39.88 -6.51
CA ASN A 208 52.52 -40.94 -5.53
C ASN A 208 51.36 -41.95 -5.46
N GLY A 209 50.21 -41.67 -6.07
CA GLY A 209 49.03 -42.53 -6.05
C GLY A 209 48.38 -42.63 -4.68
N TRP A 210 48.33 -41.53 -3.92
CA TRP A 210 47.72 -41.52 -2.58
C TRP A 210 46.20 -41.64 -2.65
N THR A 211 45.63 -42.50 -1.80
CA THR A 211 44.18 -42.53 -1.52
C THR A 211 43.79 -41.33 -0.65
N ASP A 212 42.50 -40.96 -0.61
CA ASP A 212 42.04 -39.80 0.16
C ASP A 212 42.40 -39.86 1.65
N PHE A 213 42.41 -41.07 2.23
CA PHE A 213 42.88 -41.30 3.59
C PHE A 213 44.38 -40.99 3.77
N VAL A 214 45.22 -41.43 2.82
CA VAL A 214 46.66 -41.15 2.83
C VAL A 214 46.91 -39.66 2.57
N LYS A 215 46.14 -39.03 1.67
CA LYS A 215 46.18 -37.58 1.44
C LYS A 215 45.86 -36.81 2.71
N ALA A 216 44.78 -37.16 3.43
CA ALA A 216 44.41 -36.50 4.68
C ALA A 216 45.53 -36.61 5.74
N SER A 217 46.02 -37.85 5.96
CA SER A 217 47.11 -38.11 6.90
C SER A 217 48.37 -37.33 6.55
N GLN A 218 48.71 -37.29 5.26
CA GLN A 218 49.90 -36.61 4.79
C GLN A 218 49.76 -35.08 4.81
N LEU A 219 48.57 -34.56 4.54
CA LEU A 219 48.25 -33.13 4.65
C LEU A 219 48.40 -32.66 6.09
N VAL A 220 47.82 -33.39 7.05
CA VAL A 220 47.97 -33.13 8.49
C VAL A 220 49.45 -33.17 8.90
N ALA A 221 50.20 -34.18 8.46
CA ALA A 221 51.62 -34.33 8.76
C ALA A 221 52.51 -33.25 8.11
N SER A 222 52.02 -32.58 7.07
CA SER A 222 52.70 -31.51 6.34
C SER A 222 52.53 -30.13 6.99
N LEU A 223 51.54 -29.94 7.87
CA LEU A 223 51.28 -28.65 8.52
C LEU A 223 52.32 -28.33 9.59
N ARG A 224 52.81 -27.10 9.61
CA ARG A 224 53.75 -26.54 10.60
C ARG A 224 53.29 -25.16 11.03
N GLY A 225 53.83 -24.65 12.14
CA GLY A 225 53.59 -23.28 12.61
C GLY A 225 52.10 -22.92 12.69
N SER A 226 51.74 -21.74 12.17
CA SER A 226 50.36 -21.19 12.17
C SER A 226 49.36 -22.11 11.47
N ALA A 227 49.79 -22.83 10.42
CA ALA A 227 48.92 -23.76 9.72
C ALA A 227 48.54 -24.98 10.57
N ALA A 228 49.45 -25.46 11.43
CA ALA A 228 49.16 -26.59 12.32
C ALA A 228 48.15 -26.25 13.41
N GLU A 229 48.02 -24.97 13.80
CA GLU A 229 47.02 -24.54 14.79
C GLU A 229 45.58 -24.77 14.33
N VAL A 230 45.33 -24.82 13.01
CA VAL A 230 44.01 -25.14 12.44
C VAL A 230 43.50 -26.50 12.92
N LEU A 231 44.42 -27.44 13.17
CA LEU A 231 44.09 -28.78 13.63
C LEU A 231 43.45 -28.80 15.02
N GLN A 232 43.66 -27.78 15.86
CA GLN A 232 43.04 -27.70 17.19
C GLN A 232 41.51 -27.53 17.13
N GLY A 233 40.98 -26.99 16.03
CA GLY A 233 39.54 -26.79 15.82
C GLY A 233 38.82 -28.00 15.22
N ILE A 234 39.54 -29.07 14.85
CA ILE A 234 38.99 -30.23 14.16
C ILE A 234 38.94 -31.43 15.12
N PRO A 235 37.79 -32.11 15.28
CA PRO A 235 37.70 -33.36 16.04
C PRO A 235 38.65 -34.42 15.50
N ALA A 236 39.28 -35.20 16.40
CA ALA A 236 40.33 -36.16 16.03
C ALA A 236 39.85 -37.26 15.07
N ASP A 237 38.59 -37.69 15.18
CA ASP A 237 37.93 -38.66 14.30
C ASP A 237 37.72 -38.13 12.87
N LYS A 238 37.78 -36.81 12.67
CA LYS A 238 37.60 -36.15 11.37
C LYS A 238 38.91 -35.70 10.71
N LEU A 239 40.05 -35.84 11.39
CA LEU A 239 41.36 -35.52 10.83
C LEU A 239 41.77 -36.49 9.70
N THR A 240 41.09 -37.62 9.57
CA THR A 240 41.27 -38.58 8.48
C THR A 240 40.42 -38.27 7.25
N GLU A 241 39.52 -37.29 7.33
CA GLU A 241 38.68 -36.85 6.21
C GLU A 241 39.36 -35.68 5.49
N LEU A 242 39.84 -35.95 4.26
CA LEU A 242 40.54 -34.95 3.45
C LEU A 242 39.76 -33.64 3.31
N THR A 243 38.46 -33.74 3.01
CA THR A 243 37.59 -32.58 2.78
C THR A 243 37.43 -31.70 4.01
N THR A 244 37.45 -32.27 5.21
CA THR A 244 37.33 -31.53 6.48
C THR A 244 38.59 -30.73 6.76
N VAL A 245 39.77 -31.34 6.58
CA VAL A 245 41.05 -30.68 6.77
C VAL A 245 41.27 -29.58 5.73
N GLU A 246 40.95 -29.85 4.46
CA GLU A 246 41.04 -28.85 3.39
C GLU A 246 40.13 -27.65 3.63
N LYS A 247 38.88 -27.85 4.04
CA LYS A 247 37.94 -26.75 4.32
C LYS A 247 38.42 -25.85 5.45
N ALA A 248 39.02 -26.43 6.49
CA ALA A 248 39.54 -25.66 7.61
C ALA A 248 40.76 -24.81 7.20
N LEU A 249 41.63 -25.36 6.35
CA LEU A 249 42.79 -24.64 5.80
C LEU A 249 42.35 -23.56 4.80
N GLU A 250 41.40 -23.86 3.92
CA GLU A 250 40.77 -22.91 3.00
C GLU A 250 40.09 -21.76 3.76
N SER A 251 39.41 -22.07 4.86
CA SER A 251 38.77 -21.04 5.67
C SER A 251 39.76 -20.11 6.37
N ARG A 252 40.98 -20.55 6.71
CA ARG A 252 41.95 -19.70 7.44
C ARG A 252 43.00 -19.06 6.54
N PHE A 253 43.42 -19.77 5.49
CA PHE A 253 44.51 -19.39 4.59
C PHE A 253 44.09 -19.31 3.13
N GLY A 254 42.84 -19.66 2.80
CA GLY A 254 42.31 -19.53 1.45
C GLY A 254 42.12 -18.08 1.04
N ASP A 255 42.07 -17.87 -0.27
CA ASP A 255 42.10 -16.54 -0.87
C ASP A 255 40.79 -15.76 -0.64
N SER A 256 39.73 -16.40 -0.11
CA SER A 256 38.42 -15.79 0.15
C SER A 256 38.49 -14.58 1.11
N HIS A 257 39.30 -14.68 2.17
CA HIS A 257 39.56 -13.55 3.07
C HIS A 257 40.43 -12.47 2.40
N LEU A 258 41.30 -12.88 1.48
CA LEU A 258 42.15 -12.00 0.70
C LEU A 258 41.31 -11.18 -0.31
N THR A 259 40.27 -11.77 -0.91
CA THR A 259 39.31 -11.07 -1.78
C THR A 259 38.61 -9.92 -1.04
N GLN A 260 38.18 -10.15 0.21
CA GLN A 260 37.54 -9.11 1.03
C GLN A 260 38.54 -8.03 1.46
N PHE A 261 39.79 -8.41 1.74
CA PHE A 261 40.89 -7.50 1.99
C PHE A 261 41.17 -6.62 0.76
N TYR A 262 41.33 -7.18 -0.44
CA TYR A 262 41.56 -6.44 -1.68
C TYR A 262 40.39 -5.55 -2.06
N ARG A 263 39.12 -5.97 -1.82
CA ARG A 263 37.95 -5.08 -1.98
C ARG A 263 38.02 -3.86 -1.08
N THR A 264 38.51 -4.03 0.15
CA THR A 264 38.66 -2.93 1.10
C THR A 264 39.82 -2.03 0.70
N GLU A 265 40.96 -2.60 0.32
CA GLU A 265 42.13 -1.88 -0.17
C GLU A 265 41.78 -1.05 -1.41
N LEU A 266 41.08 -1.64 -2.39
CA LEU A 266 40.57 -0.98 -3.59
C LEU A 266 39.64 0.21 -3.24
N LYS A 267 38.71 0.04 -2.29
CA LYS A 267 37.82 1.14 -1.85
C LYS A 267 38.60 2.30 -1.23
N THR A 268 39.64 1.99 -0.47
CA THR A 268 40.47 2.98 0.23
C THR A 268 41.60 3.56 -0.64
N ARG A 269 41.85 2.98 -1.82
CA ARG A 269 42.94 3.39 -2.70
C ARG A 269 42.75 4.83 -3.19
N ARG A 270 43.76 5.65 -2.99
CA ARG A 270 43.86 7.05 -3.46
C ARG A 270 45.28 7.31 -3.96
N GLN A 271 45.44 8.21 -4.92
CA GLN A 271 46.76 8.59 -5.44
C GLN A 271 47.63 9.16 -4.31
N LYS A 272 48.85 8.64 -4.17
CA LYS A 272 49.82 9.15 -3.19
C LYS A 272 50.57 10.38 -3.75
N PRO A 273 51.04 11.30 -2.90
CA PRO A 273 51.89 12.40 -3.37
C PRO A 273 53.16 11.86 -4.04
N GLY A 274 53.36 12.20 -5.32
CA GLY A 274 54.50 11.72 -6.12
C GLY A 274 54.28 10.43 -6.91
N GLU A 275 53.10 9.80 -6.79
CA GLU A 275 52.74 8.62 -7.58
C GLU A 275 52.23 9.02 -8.97
N SER A 276 52.75 8.40 -10.02
CA SER A 276 52.28 8.62 -11.38
C SER A 276 50.90 8.00 -11.61
N LEU A 277 50.14 8.56 -12.56
CA LEU A 277 48.82 8.01 -12.91
C LEU A 277 48.90 6.57 -13.46
N GLN A 278 50.01 6.21 -14.11
CA GLN A 278 50.24 4.88 -14.64
C GLN A 278 50.45 3.86 -13.51
N GLU A 279 51.21 4.22 -12.48
CA GLU A 279 51.40 3.37 -11.29
C GLU A 279 50.09 3.18 -10.52
N LEU A 280 49.29 4.24 -10.36
CA LEU A 280 47.97 4.15 -9.76
C LEU A 280 47.04 3.24 -10.56
N ALA A 281 46.99 3.39 -11.89
CA ALA A 281 46.12 2.60 -12.75
C ALA A 281 46.50 1.11 -12.72
N ALA A 282 47.79 0.78 -12.83
CA ALA A 282 48.27 -0.60 -12.77
C ALA A 282 47.94 -1.27 -11.42
N ASP A 283 48.06 -0.52 -10.32
CA ASP A 283 47.74 -1.05 -8.99
C ASP A 283 46.23 -1.20 -8.77
N VAL A 284 45.40 -0.29 -9.29
CA VAL A 284 43.93 -0.43 -9.28
C VAL A 284 43.47 -1.62 -10.11
N GLU A 285 44.05 -1.84 -11.30
CA GLU A 285 43.75 -2.97 -12.17
C GLU A 285 44.15 -4.31 -11.53
N ARG A 286 45.31 -4.34 -10.86
CA ARG A 286 45.76 -5.49 -10.06
C ARG A 286 44.80 -5.78 -8.90
N LEU A 287 44.43 -4.76 -8.11
CA LEU A 287 43.51 -4.91 -6.98
C LEU A 287 42.11 -5.33 -7.44
N MET A 288 41.63 -4.82 -8.58
CA MET A 288 40.35 -5.20 -9.17
C MET A 288 40.35 -6.67 -9.58
N SER A 289 41.42 -7.13 -10.22
CA SER A 289 41.58 -8.54 -10.60
C SER A 289 41.60 -9.45 -9.37
N LEU A 290 42.34 -9.09 -8.32
CA LEU A 290 42.41 -9.91 -7.11
C LEU A 290 41.13 -9.87 -6.25
N ALA A 291 40.31 -8.83 -6.39
CA ALA A 291 39.05 -8.65 -5.65
C ALA A 291 37.81 -9.29 -6.30
N TYR A 292 37.90 -9.61 -7.61
CA TYR A 292 36.76 -10.06 -8.43
C TYR A 292 37.11 -11.13 -9.49
N ALA A 293 38.28 -11.78 -9.38
CA ALA A 293 38.64 -12.95 -10.21
C ALA A 293 37.73 -14.17 -9.97
#